data_AF-B5HDP7-F1
#
_entry.id   AF-B5HDP7-F1
#
_cell.length_a   1.000
_cell.length_b   1.000
_cell.length_c   1.000
_cell.angle_alpha   90.00
_cell.angle_beta   90.00
_cell.angle_gamma   90.00
#
_symmetry.space_group_name_H-M   'P 1'
#
loop_
_entity.id
_entity.type
_entity.pdbx_description
1 polymer ?
#
loop_
_entity_poly.entity_id
_entity_poly.type
_entity_poly.pdbx_seq_one_letter_code
_entity_poly.pdbx_strand_id
1 'polypeptide(L)'
;MDALPHSGPPGCPLVGLAATYMPRLSEFPFEPGLVAAVDQHAAAVRDALVPLVPAPRRPGQGPREEPAGMVRREDLADYVLGFTDWLSEIDWTEPVGYDFATLRLTAVCWLIREHDLLAR
;
A
#
# COMPACT_ATOMS: atom_id res chain seq x y z
N MET A 1 4.43 16.60 -29.29
CA MET A 1 4.88 15.82 -28.11
C MET A 1 3.68 15.76 -27.18
N ASP A 2 2.90 14.70 -27.35
CA ASP A 2 1.68 14.44 -26.61
C ASP A 2 1.97 14.28 -25.12
N ALA A 3 1.33 15.13 -24.32
CA ALA A 3 1.18 14.90 -22.90
C ALA A 3 0.20 13.73 -22.72
N LEU A 4 0.69 12.60 -22.22
CA LEU A 4 -0.15 11.46 -21.86
C LEU A 4 -1.15 11.87 -20.76
N PRO A 5 -2.44 11.53 -20.89
CA PRO A 5 -3.41 11.74 -19.82
C PRO A 5 -3.24 10.66 -18.75
N HIS A 6 -2.49 10.93 -17.68
CA HIS A 6 -2.41 10.05 -16.51
C HIS A 6 -3.62 10.20 -15.56
N SER A 7 -4.69 10.86 -15.98
CA SER A 7 -5.96 10.85 -15.25
C SER A 7 -6.63 9.49 -15.43
N GLY A 8 -6.08 8.46 -14.78
CA GLY A 8 -6.83 7.25 -14.47
C GLY A 8 -8.14 7.63 -13.75
N PRO A 9 -9.21 6.84 -13.92
CA PRO A 9 -10.50 7.16 -13.32
C PRO A 9 -10.36 7.35 -11.81
N PRO A 10 -11.30 8.02 -11.12
CA PRO A 10 -11.44 7.94 -9.66
C PRO A 10 -11.93 6.53 -9.27
N GLY A 11 -11.18 5.51 -9.68
CA GLY A 11 -11.22 4.18 -9.12
C GLY A 11 -10.42 4.22 -7.83
N CYS A 12 -10.77 3.34 -6.89
CA CYS A 12 -9.97 3.21 -5.68
C CYS A 12 -8.52 2.93 -6.07
N PRO A 13 -7.51 3.71 -5.61
CA PRO A 13 -6.12 3.57 -6.02
C PRO A 13 -5.59 2.15 -5.79
N LEU A 14 -6.13 1.47 -4.77
CA LEU A 14 -5.87 0.08 -4.46
C LEU A 14 -6.24 -0.90 -5.59
N VAL A 15 -7.30 -0.62 -6.37
CA VAL A 15 -7.74 -1.49 -7.48
C VAL A 15 -6.77 -1.42 -8.65
N GLY A 16 -6.34 -0.21 -9.02
CA GLY A 16 -5.36 -0.02 -10.10
C GLY A 16 -4.01 -0.62 -9.72
N LEU A 17 -3.57 -0.40 -8.48
CA LEU A 17 -2.35 -0.99 -7.94
C LEU A 17 -2.41 -2.52 -7.88
N ALA A 18 -3.52 -3.08 -7.39
CA ALA A 18 -3.75 -4.52 -7.36
C ALA A 18 -3.69 -5.13 -8.76
N ALA A 19 -4.35 -4.53 -9.75
CA ALA A 19 -4.33 -5.01 -11.13
C ALA A 19 -2.90 -5.10 -11.71
N THR A 20 -2.04 -4.12 -11.40
CA THR A 20 -0.67 -4.06 -11.91
C THR A 20 0.29 -5.00 -11.18
N TYR A 21 0.23 -5.04 -9.84
CA TYR A 21 1.27 -5.70 -9.03
C TYR A 21 0.83 -7.03 -8.38
N MET A 22 -0.47 -7.37 -8.33
CA MET A 22 -0.91 -8.69 -7.81
C MET A 22 -0.33 -9.88 -8.58
N PRO A 23 -0.17 -9.86 -9.92
CA PRO A 23 0.41 -10.99 -10.65
C PRO A 23 1.81 -11.39 -10.15
N ARG A 24 2.60 -10.46 -9.61
CA ARG A 24 3.93 -10.74 -9.03
C ARG A 24 3.87 -11.61 -7.78
N LEU A 25 2.73 -11.64 -7.08
CA LEU A 25 2.55 -12.52 -5.92
C LEU A 25 2.60 -14.01 -6.30
N SER A 26 2.41 -14.36 -7.58
CA SER A 26 2.56 -15.72 -8.07
C SER A 26 4.01 -16.21 -8.09
N GLU A 27 5.00 -15.32 -7.95
CA GLU A 27 6.44 -15.64 -7.93
C GLU A 27 6.92 -16.08 -6.52
N PHE A 28 6.16 -15.75 -5.47
CA PHE A 28 6.47 -16.04 -4.07
C PHE A 28 6.83 -17.50 -3.76
N PRO A 29 6.12 -18.52 -4.29
CA PRO A 29 6.47 -19.92 -4.00
C PRO A 29 7.83 -20.34 -4.56
N PHE A 30 8.39 -19.59 -5.51
CA PHE A 30 9.67 -19.91 -6.14
C PHE A 30 10.84 -19.11 -5.54
N GLU A 31 10.56 -17.94 -4.94
CA GLU A 31 11.56 -17.00 -4.46
C GLU A 31 11.37 -16.68 -2.96
N PRO A 32 11.90 -17.51 -2.03
CA PRO A 32 11.74 -17.26 -0.59
C PRO A 32 12.38 -15.94 -0.13
N GLY A 33 13.43 -15.48 -0.83
CA GLY A 33 14.04 -14.16 -0.58
C GLY A 33 13.09 -13.00 -0.90
N LEU A 34 12.29 -13.12 -1.96
CA LEU A 34 11.26 -12.13 -2.30
C LEU A 34 10.17 -12.10 -1.23
N VAL A 35 9.74 -13.26 -0.73
CA VAL A 35 8.73 -13.35 0.34
C VAL A 35 9.21 -12.61 1.59
N ALA A 36 10.45 -12.85 2.03
CA ALA A 36 11.01 -12.19 3.20
C ALA A 36 11.12 -10.67 3.01
N ALA A 37 11.55 -10.21 1.83
CA ALA A 37 11.62 -8.79 1.51
C ALA A 37 10.23 -8.16 1.54
N VAL A 38 9.24 -8.78 0.91
CA VAL A 38 7.86 -8.30 0.91
C VAL A 38 7.28 -8.25 2.33
N ASP A 39 7.52 -9.27 3.15
CA ASP A 39 7.06 -9.30 4.54
C ASP A 39 7.66 -8.13 5.36
N GLN A 40 8.96 -7.88 5.21
CA GLN A 40 9.62 -6.73 5.82
C GLN A 40 9.01 -5.41 5.36
N HIS A 41 8.75 -5.25 4.06
CA HIS A 41 8.10 -4.06 3.53
C HIS A 41 6.66 -3.92 4.03
N ALA A 42 5.91 -5.02 4.14
CA ALA A 42 4.55 -5.02 4.65
C ALA A 42 4.51 -4.63 6.13
N ALA A 43 5.44 -5.14 6.94
CA ALA A 43 5.61 -4.72 8.33
C ALA A 43 5.91 -3.22 8.43
N ALA A 44 6.80 -2.69 7.60
CA ALA A 44 7.11 -1.26 7.58
C ALA A 44 5.98 -0.39 6.97
N VAL A 45 5.06 -0.93 6.16
CA VAL A 45 3.82 -0.22 5.79
C VAL A 45 2.91 -0.17 7.00
N ARG A 46 2.66 -1.32 7.65
CA ARG A 46 1.82 -1.39 8.84
C ARG A 46 2.27 -0.43 9.93
N ASP A 47 3.57 -0.37 10.21
CA ASP A 47 4.16 0.55 11.19
C ASP A 47 3.90 2.02 10.83
N ALA A 48 4.03 2.39 9.55
CA ALA A 48 3.73 3.74 9.07
C ALA A 48 2.22 4.09 9.13
N LEU A 49 1.34 3.09 9.05
CA LEU A 49 -0.11 3.26 9.14
C LEU A 49 -0.60 3.32 10.61
N VAL A 50 0.18 2.84 11.58
CA VAL A 50 -0.17 3.00 12.99
C VAL A 50 -0.09 4.50 13.32
N PRO A 51 -1.19 5.14 13.77
CA PRO A 51 -1.15 6.56 14.04
C PRO A 51 -0.12 6.87 15.13
N LEU A 52 0.90 7.69 14.80
CA LEU A 52 1.85 8.22 15.78
C LEU A 52 1.17 9.11 16.84
N VAL A 53 -0.04 9.61 16.55
CA VAL A 53 -0.84 10.46 17.43
C VAL A 53 -2.27 9.90 17.49
N PRO A 54 -2.81 9.56 18.67
CA PRO A 54 -4.22 9.25 18.79
C PRO A 54 -5.02 10.49 18.36
N ALA A 55 -5.95 10.31 17.41
CA ALA A 55 -6.81 11.39 16.91
C ALA A 55 -7.40 12.22 18.08
N PRO A 56 -7.53 13.55 17.94
CA PRO A 56 -8.05 14.41 18.99
C PRO A 56 -9.40 13.86 19.47
N ARG A 57 -9.42 13.47 20.75
CA ARG A 57 -10.56 12.84 21.39
C ARG A 57 -11.74 13.82 21.35
N ARG A 58 -12.91 13.39 20.87
CA ARG A 58 -14.14 14.12 21.16
C ARG A 58 -14.42 14.03 22.66
N PRO A 59 -14.75 15.13 23.34
CA PRO A 59 -15.13 15.09 24.75
C PRO A 59 -16.37 14.19 24.91
N GLY A 60 -16.26 13.15 25.74
CA GLY A 60 -17.32 12.16 26.00
C GLY A 60 -17.11 10.78 25.39
N GLN A 61 -16.08 10.58 24.56
CA GLN A 61 -15.73 9.24 24.07
C GLN A 61 -14.81 8.57 25.12
N GLY A 62 -15.34 7.57 25.84
CA GLY A 62 -14.53 6.70 26.71
C GLY A 62 -13.40 6.02 25.92
N PRO A 63 -12.46 5.32 26.58
CA PRO A 63 -11.39 4.60 25.89
C PRO A 63 -12.02 3.58 24.93
N ARG A 64 -12.18 3.97 23.66
CA ARG A 64 -12.50 3.04 22.59
C ARG A 64 -11.17 2.41 22.25
N GLU A 65 -10.97 1.20 22.77
CA GLU A 65 -9.94 0.27 22.32
C GLU A 65 -10.27 -0.10 20.87
N GLU A 66 -10.18 0.86 19.95
CA GLU A 66 -10.06 0.54 18.53
C GLU A 66 -8.81 -0.33 18.44
N PRO A 67 -8.90 -1.55 17.89
CA PRO A 67 -7.77 -2.48 17.90
C PRO A 67 -6.57 -1.81 17.21
N ALA A 68 -5.61 -1.37 18.03
CA ALA A 68 -4.36 -0.79 17.58
C ALA A 68 -3.63 -1.87 16.77
N GLY A 69 -3.65 -1.74 15.44
CA GLY A 69 -3.06 -2.72 14.53
C GLY A 69 -3.95 -3.18 13.37
N MET A 70 -5.21 -2.74 13.28
CA MET A 70 -6.03 -3.05 12.11
C MET A 70 -5.75 -2.07 10.95
N VAL A 71 -5.12 -2.56 9.89
CA VAL A 71 -4.93 -1.82 8.63
C VAL A 71 -6.30 -1.52 8.02
N ARG A 72 -6.68 -0.24 7.92
CA ARG A 72 -7.90 0.16 7.23
C ARG A 72 -7.63 0.43 5.76
N ARG A 73 -8.66 0.23 4.95
CA ARG A 73 -8.65 0.54 3.52
C ARG A 73 -8.33 2.01 3.26
N GLU A 74 -8.86 2.92 4.07
CA GLU A 74 -8.64 4.37 3.94
C GLU A 74 -7.20 4.76 4.20
N ASP A 75 -6.60 4.31 5.31
CA ASP A 75 -5.21 4.59 5.66
C ASP A 75 -4.25 4.02 4.62
N LEU A 76 -4.51 2.81 4.13
CA LEU A 76 -3.70 2.19 3.08
C LEU A 76 -3.86 2.92 1.74
N ALA A 77 -5.06 3.40 1.40
CA ALA A 77 -5.30 4.15 0.17
C ALA A 77 -4.60 5.51 0.20
N ASP A 78 -4.65 6.21 1.34
CA ASP A 78 -3.93 7.48 1.56
C ASP A 78 -2.41 7.28 1.45
N TYR A 79 -1.90 6.24 2.11
CA TYR A 79 -0.50 5.84 2.01
C TYR A 79 -0.06 5.56 0.58
N VAL A 80 -0.85 4.78 -0.17
CA VAL A 80 -0.57 4.47 -1.58
C VAL A 80 -0.57 5.73 -2.41
N LEU A 81 -1.55 6.62 -2.22
CA LEU A 81 -1.64 7.86 -2.96
C LEU A 81 -0.39 8.72 -2.73
N GLY A 82 -0.01 8.96 -1.47
CA GLY A 82 1.20 9.72 -1.14
C GLY A 82 2.49 9.06 -1.64
N PHE A 83 2.56 7.73 -1.60
CA PHE A 83 3.72 7.00 -2.13
C PHE A 83 3.81 7.11 -3.66
N THR A 84 2.70 6.96 -4.38
CA THR A 84 2.67 7.11 -5.84
C THR A 84 2.90 8.55 -6.31
N ASP A 85 2.43 9.52 -5.53
CA ASP A 85 2.70 10.95 -5.78
C ASP A 85 4.20 11.23 -5.66
N TRP A 86 4.83 10.76 -4.57
CA TRP A 86 6.28 10.86 -4.39
C TRP A 86 7.07 10.15 -5.51
N LEU A 87 6.65 8.96 -5.95
CA LEU A 87 7.25 8.28 -7.10
C LEU A 87 7.15 9.11 -8.39
N SER A 88 6.00 9.76 -8.61
CA SER A 88 5.80 10.66 -9.74
C SER A 88 6.68 11.91 -9.65
N GLU A 89 6.87 12.47 -8.45
CA GLU A 89 7.72 13.65 -8.25
C GLU A 89 9.19 13.37 -8.59
N ILE A 90 9.68 12.16 -8.33
CA ILE A 90 11.05 11.75 -8.65
C ILE A 90 11.21 11.18 -10.07
N ASP A 91 10.17 11.28 -10.91
CA ASP A 91 10.10 10.69 -12.26
C ASP A 91 10.45 9.19 -12.25
N TRP A 92 10.03 8.46 -11.21
CA TRP A 92 10.36 7.06 -11.05
C TRP A 92 9.77 6.24 -12.19
N THR A 93 10.64 5.56 -12.93
CA THR A 93 10.26 4.58 -13.94
C THR A 93 10.56 3.18 -13.41
N GLU A 94 9.62 2.26 -13.61
CA GLU A 94 9.77 0.88 -13.16
C GLU A 94 11.04 0.22 -13.75
N PRO A 95 12.01 -0.19 -12.90
CA PRO A 95 13.21 -0.86 -13.36
C PRO A 95 12.94 -2.34 -13.66
N VAL A 96 13.79 -2.95 -14.49
CA VAL A 96 13.74 -4.40 -14.75
C VAL A 96 14.24 -5.13 -13.50
N GLY A 97 13.31 -5.56 -12.62
CA GLY A 97 13.60 -6.34 -11.42
C GLY A 97 12.85 -5.87 -10.17
N TYR A 98 13.39 -6.21 -9.00
CA TYR A 98 12.84 -5.81 -7.70
C TYR A 98 13.66 -4.67 -7.09
N ASP A 99 13.23 -3.43 -7.34
CA ASP A 99 13.72 -2.27 -6.59
C ASP A 99 12.85 -2.00 -5.35
N PHE A 100 13.33 -1.17 -4.43
CA PHE A 100 12.62 -0.75 -3.22
C PHE A 100 11.16 -0.35 -3.50
N ALA A 101 10.91 0.47 -4.53
CA ALA A 101 9.55 0.91 -4.84
C ALA A 101 8.66 -0.24 -5.31
N THR A 102 9.21 -1.14 -6.14
CA THR A 102 8.49 -2.34 -6.60
C THR A 102 8.16 -3.28 -5.45
N LEU A 103 9.11 -3.52 -4.54
CA LEU A 103 8.88 -4.34 -3.35
C LEU A 103 7.83 -3.72 -2.43
N ARG A 104 7.84 -2.39 -2.27
CA ARG A 104 6.84 -1.66 -1.49
C ARG A 104 5.44 -1.78 -2.07
N LEU A 105 5.28 -1.60 -3.38
CA LEU A 105 3.98 -1.74 -4.06
C LEU A 105 3.47 -3.18 -4.03
N THR A 106 4.37 -4.16 -4.19
CA THR A 106 4.04 -5.59 -4.07
C THR A 106 3.60 -5.95 -2.63
N ALA A 107 4.24 -5.38 -1.62
CA ALA A 107 3.84 -5.53 -0.22
C ALA A 107 2.47 -4.94 0.08
N VAL A 108 2.14 -3.79 -0.51
CA VAL A 108 0.78 -3.24 -0.42
C VAL A 108 -0.23 -4.18 -1.06
N CYS A 109 0.04 -4.76 -2.23
CA CYS A 109 -0.85 -5.77 -2.84
C CYS A 109 -1.04 -7.00 -1.96
N TRP A 110 0.02 -7.44 -1.28
CA TRP A 110 -0.07 -8.52 -0.32
C TRP A 110 -0.97 -8.14 0.87
N LEU A 111 -0.84 -6.94 1.42
CA LEU A 111 -1.70 -6.43 2.51
C LEU A 111 -3.17 -6.31 2.09
N ILE A 112 -3.43 -5.85 0.85
CA ILE A 112 -4.77 -5.78 0.28
C ILE A 112 -5.42 -7.16 0.27
N ARG A 113 -4.67 -8.19 -0.17
CA ARG A 113 -5.15 -9.58 -0.22
C ARG A 113 -5.35 -10.17 1.17
N GLU A 114 -4.40 -9.93 2.07
CA GLU A 114 -4.41 -10.46 3.44
C GLU A 114 -5.57 -9.91 4.27
N HIS A 115 -5.87 -8.62 4.12
CA HIS A 115 -6.95 -7.94 4.85
C HIS A 115 -8.27 -7.86 4.04
N ASP A 116 -8.34 -8.51 2.87
CA ASP A 116 -9.50 -8.55 1.97
C ASP A 116 -10.09 -7.15 1.67
N LEU A 117 -9.22 -6.16 1.48
CA LEU A 117 -9.59 -4.73 1.40
C LEU A 117 -10.33 -4.34 0.12
N LEU A 118 -10.47 -5.25 -0.85
CA LEU A 118 -11.20 -5.02 -2.10
C LEU A 118 -12.64 -5.54 -2.05
N ALA A 119 -12.98 -6.45 -1.13
CA ALA A 119 -14.32 -7.02 -1.03
C ALA A 119 -15.28 -6.22 -0.13
N ARG A 120 -14.75 -5.27 0.65
CA ARG A 120 -15.46 -4.47 1.65
C ARG A 120 -15.67 -3.03 1.22
#